data_AF-A0A830D836-F1
#
_entry.id   AF-A0A830D836-F1
#
_cell.length_a   1.000
_cell.length_b   1.000
_cell.length_c   1.000
_cell.angle_alpha   90.00
_cell.angle_beta   90.00
_cell.angle_gamma   90.00
#
_symmetry.space_group_name_H-M   'P 1'
#
loop_
_entity.id
_entity.type
_entity.pdbx_description
1 polymer ?
#
loop_
_entity_poly.entity_id
_entity_poly.type
_entity_poly.pdbx_seq_one_letter_code
_entity_poly.pdbx_strand_id
1 'polypeptide(L)'
;MRTSSTLEHIAQLKYDVLLLPGDLSYTNMRQTKWDNFGLLVQPLASKRPWMVTQGNYEVEKILKIHKRRFTSYNARWLMPYQESASPSNLLYCFQVAGAHVIMLGSYAGFALDYPRYRWLKANLRKVDWKRTSCLVVVVHAPWYKSNVAHQSEYAV
;
A
#
# COMPACT_ATOMS: atom_id res chain seq x y z
N MET A 1 8.23 5.73 -19.00
CA MET A 1 6.93 6.34 -18.66
C MET A 1 7.19 7.44 -17.63
N ARG A 2 6.67 8.66 -17.81
CA ARG A 2 6.85 9.77 -16.84
C ARG A 2 5.65 9.79 -15.90
N THR A 3 5.85 10.00 -14.59
CA THR A 3 4.78 10.04 -13.58
C THR A 3 3.63 10.98 -13.97
N SER A 4 3.94 12.13 -14.59
CA SER A 4 2.93 13.09 -15.06
C SER A 4 1.95 12.47 -16.06
N SER A 5 2.44 11.69 -17.03
CA SER A 5 1.60 11.06 -18.05
C SER A 5 0.64 10.04 -17.43
N THR A 6 1.08 9.25 -16.45
CA THR A 6 0.19 8.33 -15.72
C THR A 6 -0.90 9.09 -14.95
N LEU A 7 -0.55 10.21 -14.28
CA LEU A 7 -1.51 11.03 -13.55
C LEU A 7 -2.50 11.73 -14.49
N GLU A 8 -2.05 12.20 -15.66
CA GLU A 8 -2.93 12.76 -16.71
C GLU A 8 -3.95 11.73 -17.20
N HIS A 9 -3.53 10.48 -17.40
CA HIS A 9 -4.47 9.40 -17.74
C HIS A 9 -5.45 9.13 -16.59
N ILE A 10 -4.97 9.03 -15.35
CA ILE A 10 -5.84 8.84 -14.17
C ILE A 10 -6.87 9.97 -14.06
N ALA A 11 -6.48 11.22 -14.34
CA ALA A 11 -7.37 12.38 -14.28
C ALA A 11 -8.54 12.30 -15.26
N GLN A 12 -8.40 11.55 -16.35
CA GLN A 12 -9.44 11.36 -17.36
C GLN A 12 -10.37 10.17 -17.06
N LEU A 13 -9.98 9.29 -16.13
CA LEU A 13 -10.77 8.12 -15.76
C LEU A 13 -11.85 8.49 -14.73
N LYS A 14 -12.99 7.80 -14.83
CA LYS A 14 -14.00 7.81 -13.77
C LYS A 14 -13.70 6.68 -12.79
N TYR A 15 -13.32 7.03 -11.57
CA TYR A 15 -13.07 6.09 -10.48
C TYR A 15 -13.51 6.69 -9.14
N ASP A 16 -13.83 5.80 -8.19
CA ASP A 16 -14.22 6.18 -6.84
C ASP A 16 -13.04 6.08 -5.86
N VAL A 17 -12.17 5.09 -6.03
CA VAL A 17 -10.99 4.84 -5.18
C VAL A 17 -9.82 4.42 -6.05
N LEU A 18 -8.61 4.90 -5.70
CA LEU A 18 -7.36 4.47 -6.33
C LEU A 18 -6.58 3.56 -5.39
N LEU A 19 -6.14 2.40 -5.89
CA LEU A 19 -5.26 1.47 -5.17
C LEU A 19 -3.84 1.63 -5.70
N LEU A 20 -2.89 1.99 -4.83
CA LEU A 20 -1.48 2.18 -5.21
C LEU A 20 -0.57 1.20 -4.44
N PRO A 21 -0.05 0.16 -5.10
CA PRO A 21 0.64 -0.93 -4.43
C PRO A 21 2.10 -0.62 -4.10
N GLY A 22 2.39 0.47 -3.39
CA GLY A 22 3.75 0.80 -2.93
C GLY A 22 4.64 1.47 -3.96
N ASP A 23 5.89 1.72 -3.56
CA ASP A 23 6.91 2.48 -4.29
C ASP A 23 6.39 3.85 -4.73
N LEU A 24 6.13 4.69 -3.73
CA LEU A 24 5.37 5.93 -3.90
C LEU A 24 6.24 7.04 -4.51
N SER A 25 7.27 7.45 -3.79
CA SER A 25 8.02 8.67 -4.10
C SER A 25 9.45 8.43 -4.59
N TYR A 26 9.95 7.18 -4.55
CA TYR A 26 11.31 6.81 -4.95
C TYR A 26 12.36 7.78 -4.39
N THR A 27 12.31 8.01 -3.08
CA THR A 27 13.08 9.08 -2.43
C THR A 27 14.59 8.90 -2.59
N ASN A 28 15.07 7.66 -2.62
CA ASN A 28 16.48 7.32 -2.49
C ASN A 28 17.10 8.10 -1.32
N MET A 29 16.43 8.05 -0.15
CA MET A 29 16.80 8.73 1.10
C MET A 29 16.73 10.27 1.09
N ARG A 30 16.30 10.91 -0.01
CA ARG A 30 16.08 12.37 -0.07
C ARG A 30 14.65 12.71 0.37
N GLN A 31 14.47 13.14 1.62
CA GLN A 31 13.15 13.36 2.21
C GLN A 31 12.30 14.41 1.49
N THR A 32 12.91 15.42 0.84
CA THR A 32 12.18 16.44 0.06
C THR A 32 11.37 15.85 -1.10
N LYS A 33 11.74 14.66 -1.60
CA LYS A 33 10.95 13.97 -2.63
C LYS A 33 9.60 13.49 -2.12
N TRP A 34 9.44 13.22 -0.82
CA TRP A 34 8.12 12.92 -0.26
C TRP A 34 7.17 14.12 -0.39
N ASP A 35 7.66 15.33 -0.12
CA ASP A 35 6.87 16.55 -0.23
C ASP A 35 6.54 16.86 -1.69
N ASN A 36 7.53 16.73 -2.58
CA ASN A 36 7.32 16.89 -4.03
C ASN A 36 6.31 15.88 -4.58
N PHE A 37 6.37 14.63 -4.15
CA PHE A 37 5.41 13.62 -4.55
C PHE A 37 4.00 13.95 -4.04
N GLY A 38 3.89 14.39 -2.78
CA GLY A 38 2.63 14.85 -2.19
C GLY A 38 2.01 15.99 -3.00
N LEU A 39 2.78 17.04 -3.31
CA LEU A 39 2.34 18.15 -4.16
C LEU A 39 1.92 17.69 -5.56
N LEU A 40 2.65 16.74 -6.13
CA LEU A 40 2.37 16.21 -7.47
C LEU A 40 1.03 15.46 -7.53
N VAL A 41 0.72 14.64 -6.53
CA VAL A 41 -0.53 13.84 -6.50
C VAL A 41 -1.71 14.57 -5.87
N GLN A 42 -1.48 15.65 -5.13
CA GLN A 42 -2.50 16.43 -4.41
C GLN A 42 -3.74 16.77 -5.27
N PRO A 43 -3.64 17.21 -6.54
CA PRO A 43 -4.82 17.57 -7.34
C PRO A 43 -5.79 16.41 -7.57
N LEU A 44 -5.32 15.16 -7.46
CA LEU A 44 -6.10 13.94 -7.62
C LEU A 44 -6.45 13.32 -6.27
N ALA A 45 -5.46 13.15 -5.40
CA ALA A 45 -5.62 12.52 -4.09
C ALA A 45 -6.51 13.32 -3.11
N SER A 46 -6.67 14.63 -3.32
CA SER A 46 -7.63 15.44 -2.54
C SER A 46 -9.10 15.23 -2.94
N LYS A 47 -9.37 14.66 -4.13
CA LYS A 47 -10.74 14.51 -4.66
C LYS A 47 -11.30 13.11 -4.48
N ARG A 48 -10.43 12.11 -4.41
CA ARG A 48 -10.76 10.69 -4.31
C ARG A 48 -9.78 10.00 -3.36
N PRO A 49 -10.24 9.03 -2.55
CA PRO A 49 -9.35 8.27 -1.67
C PRO A 49 -8.25 7.54 -2.45
N TRP A 50 -7.01 7.70 -2.00
CA TRP A 50 -5.86 6.92 -2.46
C TRP A 50 -5.47 5.94 -1.35
N MET A 51 -5.72 4.66 -1.61
CA MET A 51 -5.43 3.57 -0.68
C MET A 51 -4.09 3.00 -1.07
N VAL A 52 -3.07 3.29 -0.27
CA VAL A 52 -1.68 2.95 -0.56
C VAL A 52 -1.17 1.84 0.36
N THR A 53 -0.30 0.98 -0.14
CA THR A 53 0.56 0.14 0.71
C THR A 53 2.02 0.55 0.54
N GLN A 54 2.92 -0.10 1.26
CA GLN A 54 4.36 0.13 1.14
C GLN A 54 5.01 -0.80 0.09
N GLY A 55 6.05 -0.32 -0.56
CA GLY A 55 7.01 -1.10 -1.34
C GLY A 55 8.40 -1.10 -0.71
N ASN A 56 9.40 -1.62 -1.42
CA ASN A 56 10.78 -1.70 -0.89
C ASN A 56 11.37 -0.30 -0.72
N TYR A 57 10.97 0.66 -1.56
CA TYR A 57 11.47 2.02 -1.45
C TYR A 57 10.94 2.76 -0.22
N GLU A 58 9.87 2.29 0.43
CA GLU A 58 9.36 2.86 1.70
C GLU A 58 10.05 2.31 2.95
N VAL A 59 10.85 1.24 2.83
CA VAL A 59 11.56 0.63 3.97
C VAL A 59 12.52 1.61 4.64
N GLU A 60 12.96 2.65 3.92
CA GLU A 60 13.96 3.66 4.27
C GLU A 60 14.42 3.66 5.74
N LYS A 61 15.74 3.51 5.95
CA LYS A 61 16.40 3.73 7.23
C LYS A 61 17.49 4.77 7.06
N ILE A 62 17.36 5.92 7.72
CA ILE A 62 18.34 7.00 7.67
C ILE A 62 18.92 7.18 9.07
N LEU A 63 20.16 6.72 9.28
CA LEU A 63 20.79 6.58 10.60
C LEU A 63 20.65 7.79 11.54
N LYS A 64 20.71 9.02 10.99
CA LYS A 64 20.63 10.27 11.76
C LYS A 64 19.25 10.93 11.77
N ILE A 65 18.28 10.46 10.98
CA ILE A 65 16.98 11.12 10.79
C ILE A 65 15.83 10.21 11.26
N HIS A 66 15.76 8.98 10.74
CA HIS A 66 14.79 7.98 11.19
C HIS A 66 15.39 6.57 11.11
N LYS A 67 15.61 5.95 12.28
CA LYS A 67 16.27 4.63 12.37
C LYS A 67 15.29 3.46 12.15
N ARG A 68 13.99 3.72 12.22
CA ARG A 68 12.93 2.71 12.08
C ARG A 68 12.47 2.65 10.62
N ARG A 69 12.20 1.43 10.15
CA ARG A 69 11.63 1.21 8.80
C ARG A 69 10.29 1.93 8.66
N PHE A 70 9.96 2.36 7.44
CA PHE A 70 8.64 2.91 7.10
C PHE A 70 8.26 4.19 7.85
N THR A 71 9.22 4.92 8.44
CA THR A 71 8.93 6.12 9.23
C THR A 71 8.21 7.17 8.39
N SER A 72 8.75 7.50 7.21
CA SER A 72 8.15 8.51 6.32
C SER A 72 6.81 8.07 5.74
N TYR A 73 6.67 6.78 5.38
CA TYR A 73 5.39 6.22 4.92
C TYR A 73 4.31 6.37 6.01
N ASN A 74 4.57 5.90 7.23
CA ASN A 74 3.60 5.95 8.32
C ASN A 74 3.24 7.36 8.77
N ALA A 75 4.17 8.33 8.63
CA ALA A 75 3.90 9.72 8.98
C ALA A 75 3.06 10.47 7.93
N ARG A 76 3.09 10.03 6.67
CA ARG A 76 2.51 10.77 5.52
C ARG A 76 1.26 10.12 4.95
N TRP A 77 1.13 8.80 5.10
CA TRP A 77 0.02 8.01 4.55
C TRP A 77 -0.66 7.23 5.66
N LEU A 78 -1.71 7.82 6.23
CA LEU A 78 -2.52 7.20 7.26
C LEU A 78 -3.63 6.36 6.61
N MET A 79 -3.52 5.05 6.73
CA MET A 79 -4.46 4.08 6.18
C MET A 79 -5.36 3.53 7.29
N PRO A 80 -6.53 2.94 6.98
CA PRO A 80 -7.52 2.53 7.97
C PRO A 80 -7.14 1.21 8.68
N TYR A 81 -5.94 1.13 9.23
CA TYR A 81 -5.44 -0.06 9.90
C TYR A 81 -6.09 -0.28 11.26
N GLN A 82 -6.49 0.78 11.97
CA GLN A 82 -7.15 0.67 13.27
C GLN A 82 -8.59 0.17 13.09
N GLU A 83 -9.31 0.72 12.12
CA GLU A 83 -10.67 0.37 11.74
C GLU A 83 -10.77 -1.07 11.23
N SER A 84 -9.71 -1.54 10.55
CA SER A 84 -9.59 -2.94 10.15
C SER A 84 -9.03 -3.87 11.24
N ALA A 85 -8.78 -3.35 12.45
CA ALA A 85 -8.18 -4.05 13.57
C ALA A 85 -6.81 -4.70 13.24
N SER A 86 -6.09 -4.12 12.28
CA SER A 86 -4.75 -4.53 11.89
C SER A 86 -3.72 -4.06 12.93
N PRO A 87 -2.64 -4.84 13.16
CA PRO A 87 -1.59 -4.45 14.09
C PRO A 87 -0.70 -3.31 13.59
N SER A 88 -0.77 -2.91 12.32
CA SER A 88 0.02 -1.77 11.81
C SER A 88 -0.53 -1.18 10.52
N ASN A 89 -0.12 0.06 10.22
CA ASN A 89 -0.44 0.77 8.98
C ASN A 89 0.12 0.10 7.69
N LEU A 90 0.94 -0.96 7.82
CA LEU A 90 1.57 -1.63 6.68
C LEU A 90 0.68 -2.68 6.03
N LEU A 91 -0.45 -3.01 6.66
CA LEU A 91 -1.45 -3.93 6.14
C LEU A 91 -2.80 -3.54 6.72
N TYR A 92 -3.85 -3.58 5.92
CA TYR A 92 -5.19 -3.20 6.36
C TYR A 92 -6.22 -3.71 5.36
N CYS A 93 -7.49 -3.61 5.72
CA CYS A 93 -8.57 -3.87 4.78
C CYS A 93 -9.63 -2.78 4.84
N PHE A 94 -10.48 -2.72 3.84
CA PHE A 94 -11.66 -1.86 3.81
C PHE A 94 -12.66 -2.41 2.82
N GLN A 95 -13.91 -1.93 2.89
CA GLN A 95 -14.96 -2.30 1.95
C GLN A 95 -15.35 -1.09 1.13
N VAL A 96 -15.45 -1.26 -0.19
CA VAL A 96 -15.88 -0.22 -1.12
C VAL A 96 -16.61 -0.84 -2.30
N ALA A 97 -17.73 -0.27 -2.71
CA ALA A 97 -18.48 -0.68 -3.91
C ALA A 97 -18.72 -2.20 -4.02
N GLY A 98 -19.01 -2.88 -2.91
CA GLY A 98 -19.23 -4.34 -2.89
C GLY A 98 -17.95 -5.20 -2.97
N ALA A 99 -16.78 -4.59 -2.91
CA ALA A 99 -15.50 -5.28 -2.78
C ALA A 99 -14.96 -5.20 -1.35
N HIS A 100 -14.47 -6.33 -0.83
CA HIS A 100 -13.60 -6.38 0.34
C HIS A 100 -12.15 -6.32 -0.14
N VAL A 101 -11.45 -5.23 0.15
CA VAL A 101 -10.08 -5.00 -0.32
C VAL A 101 -9.11 -5.22 0.83
N ILE A 102 -8.08 -6.03 0.61
CA ILE A 102 -6.97 -6.28 1.55
C ILE A 102 -5.70 -5.70 0.94
N MET A 103 -5.13 -4.69 1.58
CA MET A 103 -3.84 -4.12 1.24
C MET A 103 -2.78 -4.82 2.07
N LEU A 104 -1.97 -5.67 1.44
CA LEU A 104 -1.05 -6.57 2.10
C LEU A 104 0.40 -6.11 1.86
N GLY A 105 1.03 -5.52 2.88
CA GLY A 105 2.38 -4.98 2.75
C GLY A 105 3.45 -6.06 2.66
N SER A 106 3.99 -6.27 1.46
CA SER A 106 5.01 -7.28 1.14
C SER A 106 6.24 -7.27 2.07
N TYR A 107 6.72 -6.11 2.52
CA TYR A 107 7.93 -6.01 3.34
C TYR A 107 7.64 -5.81 4.83
N ALA A 108 6.38 -6.01 5.24
CA ALA A 108 6.00 -5.99 6.64
C ALA A 108 6.47 -7.26 7.38
N GLY A 109 6.77 -8.36 6.67
CA GLY A 109 7.19 -9.66 7.20
C GLY A 109 6.02 -10.56 7.60
N PHE A 110 5.96 -11.80 7.11
CA PHE A 110 4.78 -12.70 7.26
C PHE A 110 5.10 -14.05 7.92
N ALA A 111 5.87 -14.06 9.01
CA ALA A 111 6.03 -15.29 9.80
C ALA A 111 4.67 -15.78 10.36
N LEU A 112 4.47 -17.11 10.36
CA LEU A 112 3.19 -17.77 10.68
C LEU A 112 2.70 -17.50 12.12
N ASP A 113 3.61 -17.20 13.04
CA ASP A 113 3.36 -16.87 14.44
C ASP A 113 3.11 -15.38 14.68
N TYR A 114 3.25 -14.55 13.64
CA TYR A 114 3.19 -13.10 13.76
C TYR A 114 1.75 -12.57 13.82
N PRO A 115 1.47 -11.51 14.62
CA PRO A 115 0.17 -10.85 14.69
C PRO A 115 -0.51 -10.55 13.33
N ARG A 116 0.29 -10.29 12.28
CA ARG A 116 -0.17 -10.01 10.91
C ARG A 116 -0.83 -11.21 10.24
N TYR A 117 -0.25 -12.41 10.36
CA TYR A 117 -0.84 -13.63 9.80
C TYR A 117 -2.14 -13.98 10.52
N ARG A 118 -2.17 -13.88 11.86
CA ARG A 118 -3.40 -14.07 12.65
C ARG A 118 -4.48 -13.08 12.25
N TRP A 119 -4.12 -11.80 12.10
CA TRP A 119 -5.04 -10.77 11.61
C TRP A 119 -5.60 -11.13 10.23
N LEU A 120 -4.75 -11.48 9.26
CA LEU A 120 -5.20 -11.82 7.90
C LEU A 120 -6.15 -13.01 7.90
N LYS A 121 -5.81 -14.08 8.64
CA LYS A 121 -6.66 -15.27 8.78
C LYS A 121 -8.00 -14.95 9.42
N ALA A 122 -8.02 -14.09 10.44
CA ALA A 122 -9.25 -13.63 11.08
C ALA A 122 -10.07 -12.73 10.16
N ASN A 123 -9.42 -11.88 9.36
CA ASN A 123 -10.07 -10.95 8.45
C ASN A 123 -10.76 -11.68 7.28
N LEU A 124 -10.08 -12.65 6.65
CA LEU A 124 -10.65 -13.46 5.58
C LEU A 124 -11.91 -14.23 6.00
N ARG A 125 -12.01 -14.62 7.27
CA ARG A 125 -13.21 -15.28 7.83
C ARG A 125 -14.39 -14.34 8.06
N LYS A 126 -14.14 -13.03 8.10
CA LYS A 126 -15.18 -12.00 8.31
C LYS A 126 -15.80 -11.51 6.99
N VAL A 127 -15.31 -11.98 5.84
CA VAL A 127 -15.84 -11.60 4.53
C VAL A 127 -17.27 -12.14 4.41
N ASP A 128 -18.23 -11.24 4.25
CA ASP A 128 -19.63 -11.57 4.02
C ASP A 128 -19.91 -11.51 2.51
N TRP A 129 -19.92 -12.67 1.86
CA TRP A 129 -20.12 -12.79 0.42
C TRP A 129 -21.48 -12.30 -0.08
N LYS A 130 -22.47 -12.12 0.80
CA LYS A 130 -23.76 -11.51 0.43
C LYS A 130 -23.66 -9.98 0.33
N ARG A 131 -22.73 -9.37 1.08
CA ARG A 131 -22.50 -7.91 1.10
C ARG A 131 -21.32 -7.49 0.23
N THR A 132 -20.28 -8.30 0.19
CA THR A 132 -19.08 -8.09 -0.63
C THR A 132 -18.89 -9.26 -1.58
N SER A 133 -19.37 -9.12 -2.82
CA SER A 133 -19.28 -10.16 -3.85
C SER A 133 -17.89 -10.31 -4.45
N CYS A 134 -16.96 -9.39 -4.14
CA CYS A 134 -15.59 -9.40 -4.63
C CYS A 134 -14.59 -9.32 -3.47
N LEU A 135 -13.53 -10.13 -3.52
CA LEU A 135 -12.38 -10.04 -2.64
C LEU A 135 -11.16 -9.64 -3.48
N VAL A 136 -10.54 -8.51 -3.16
CA VAL A 136 -9.35 -8.01 -3.85
C VAL A 136 -8.18 -8.00 -2.87
N VAL A 137 -7.09 -8.67 -3.21
CA VAL A 137 -5.85 -8.63 -2.43
C VAL A 137 -4.79 -7.89 -3.23
N VAL A 138 -4.21 -6.85 -2.64
CA VAL A 138 -3.19 -6.02 -3.27
C VAL A 138 -1.87 -6.23 -2.56
N VAL A 139 -0.85 -6.60 -3.32
CA VAL A 139 0.53 -6.77 -2.87
C VAL A 139 1.46 -5.91 -3.71
N HIS A 140 2.58 -5.49 -3.13
CA HIS A 140 3.62 -4.80 -3.88
C HIS A 140 4.51 -5.79 -4.65
N ALA A 141 5.11 -6.75 -3.93
CA ALA A 141 5.95 -7.78 -4.52
C ALA A 141 5.06 -8.93 -5.05
N PRO A 142 4.97 -9.11 -6.39
CA PRO A 142 4.10 -10.13 -6.98
C PRO A 142 4.65 -11.54 -6.75
N TRP A 143 3.76 -12.48 -6.40
CA TRP A 143 4.11 -13.87 -6.14
C TRP A 143 4.37 -14.67 -7.42
N TYR A 144 3.65 -14.34 -8.49
CA TYR A 144 3.75 -14.98 -9.80
C TYR A 144 4.08 -13.95 -10.85
N LYS A 145 5.25 -14.11 -11.47
CA LYS A 145 5.79 -13.20 -12.49
C LYS A 145 6.87 -13.89 -13.32
N SER A 146 6.96 -13.52 -14.59
CA SER A 146 7.96 -14.03 -15.53
C SER A 146 9.18 -13.10 -15.69
N ASN A 147 9.13 -11.89 -15.13
CA ASN A 147 10.25 -10.94 -15.22
C ASN A 147 11.47 -11.43 -14.43
N VAL A 148 12.67 -11.23 -14.99
CA VAL A 148 13.96 -11.57 -14.36
C VAL A 148 14.25 -10.66 -13.15
N ALA A 149 14.10 -9.34 -13.31
CA ALA A 149 14.29 -8.39 -12.20
C ALA A 149 13.26 -8.69 -11.11
N HIS A 150 13.64 -8.78 -9.84
CA HIS A 150 12.79 -9.12 -8.68
C HIS A 150 12.21 -10.55 -8.67
N GLN A 151 12.92 -11.55 -9.22
CA GLN A 151 12.60 -12.95 -8.91
C GLN A 151 12.79 -13.21 -7.40
N SER A 152 11.88 -13.99 -6.80
CA SER A 152 11.91 -14.37 -5.38
C SER A 152 11.72 -13.26 -4.35
N GLU A 153 11.36 -12.04 -4.76
CA GLU A 153 11.13 -10.91 -3.83
C GLU A 153 9.89 -11.11 -2.93
N TYR A 154 9.00 -12.05 -3.28
CA TYR A 154 7.87 -12.43 -2.44
C TYR A 154 8.25 -13.13 -1.13
N ALA A 155 9.52 -13.55 -0.97
CA ALA A 155 10.01 -14.28 0.19
C ALA A 155 10.68 -13.39 1.27
N VAL A 156 10.52 -12.07 1.18
CA VAL A 156 11.23 -11.05 2.00
C VAL A 156 10.47 -10.63 3.26
#